data_AF-A0A0H2X492-F1
#
_entry.id   AF-A0A0H2X492-F1
#
_cell.length_a   1.000
_cell.length_b   1.000
_cell.length_c   1.000
_cell.angle_alpha   90.00
_cell.angle_beta   90.00
_cell.angle_gamma   90.00
#
_symmetry.space_group_name_H-M   'P 1'
#
loop_
_entity.id
_entity.type
_entity.pdbx_description
1 polymer ?
#
loop_
_entity_poly.entity_id
_entity_poly.type
_entity_poly.pdbx_seq_one_letter_code
_entity_poly.pdbx_strand_id
1 'polypeptide(L)'
;MSSNLRIVAAFGLLLLAAIAGIFFSGQLILMLLKVAAPLSVDTYWSYVKALDLPQFAPYASKIKLAGAIGFGVPLLAWIALLIPLFKPKAAALHGDARFASGSDLAKKDMLKPSPTGIVVGKHGGKVVRLPGQQFVILAAPTRSGKGVGIVIPNLLDYQGSVVVLDIKQENFDLTSGWRKSQGQEVFLFNPFAEDGRTHRWNPLSYISPDPAFRVSDLMSVAAMLYPDGSDATSPQF
;
A
#
# COMPACT_ATOMS: atom_id res chain seq x y z
N MET A 1 7.12 8.49 -7.80
CA MET A 1 7.23 9.88 -8.28
C MET A 1 6.02 10.16 -9.14
N SER A 2 5.22 11.18 -8.80
CA SER A 2 4.07 11.58 -9.62
C SER A 2 4.52 12.09 -10.99
N SER A 3 3.62 12.06 -11.99
CA SER A 3 3.92 12.53 -13.35
C SER A 3 4.47 13.97 -13.34
N ASN A 4 3.85 14.85 -12.57
CA ASN A 4 4.26 16.26 -12.44
C ASN A 4 5.68 16.40 -11.89
N LEU A 5 6.06 15.57 -10.91
CA LEU A 5 7.40 15.62 -10.33
C LEU A 5 8.48 15.12 -11.31
N ARG A 6 8.15 14.20 -12.22
CA ARG A 6 9.06 13.75 -13.30
C ARG A 6 9.31 14.86 -14.32
N ILE A 7 8.25 15.59 -14.69
CA ILE A 7 8.35 16.73 -15.61
C ILE A 7 9.23 17.82 -15.01
N VAL A 8 8.99 18.19 -13.75
CA VAL A 8 9.83 19.18 -13.04
C VAL A 8 11.30 18.74 -12.98
N ALA A 9 11.56 17.46 -12.67
CA ALA A 9 12.92 16.93 -12.67
C ALA A 9 13.59 16.97 -14.06
N ALA A 10 12.85 16.66 -15.12
CA ALA A 10 13.35 16.72 -16.50
C ALA A 10 13.75 18.14 -16.91
N PHE A 11 12.92 19.15 -16.59
CA PHE A 11 13.24 20.56 -16.81
C PHE A 11 14.43 21.03 -15.97
N GLY A 12 14.52 20.62 -14.70
CA GLY A 12 15.68 20.90 -13.86
C GLY A 12 16.98 20.37 -14.45
N LEU A 13 16.96 19.12 -14.95
CA LEU A 13 18.12 18.52 -15.63
C LEU A 13 18.46 19.22 -16.95
N LEU A 14 17.47 19.75 -17.67
CA LEU A 14 17.70 20.49 -18.92
C LEU A 14 18.43 21.81 -18.66
N LEU A 15 18.01 22.53 -17.62
CA LEU A 15 18.68 23.76 -17.20
C LEU A 15 20.13 23.49 -16.80
N LEU A 16 20.38 22.41 -16.06
CA LEU A 16 21.74 21.97 -15.71
C LEU A 16 22.57 21.63 -16.95
N ALA A 17 21.99 20.92 -17.93
CA ALA A 17 22.68 20.59 -19.18
C ALA A 17 22.99 21.84 -20.01
N ALA A 18 22.09 22.83 -20.04
CA ALA A 18 22.32 24.10 -20.74
C ALA A 18 23.46 24.91 -20.09
N ILE A 19 23.48 25.00 -18.76
CA ILE A 19 24.57 25.66 -18.01
C ILE A 19 25.89 24.92 -18.25
N ALA A 20 25.90 23.59 -18.13
CA ALA A 20 27.07 22.77 -18.41
C ALA A 20 27.57 22.97 -19.85
N GLY A 21 26.66 23.10 -20.82
CA GLY A 21 27.00 23.35 -22.21
C GLY A 21 27.68 24.70 -22.45
N ILE A 22 27.25 25.74 -21.76
CA ILE A 22 27.88 27.08 -21.82
C ILE A 22 29.33 27.01 -21.33
N PHE A 23 29.57 26.41 -20.16
CA PHE A 23 30.92 26.29 -19.61
C PHE A 23 31.81 25.33 -20.42
N PHE A 24 31.26 24.19 -20.86
CA PHE A 24 32.02 23.18 -21.58
C PHE A 24 32.39 23.65 -22.99
N SER A 25 31.48 24.31 -23.71
CA SER A 25 31.77 24.94 -25.00
C SER A 25 32.81 26.06 -24.88
N GLY A 26 32.71 26.92 -23.85
CA GLY A 26 33.71 27.95 -23.57
C GLY A 26 35.10 27.36 -23.32
N GLN A 27 35.19 26.31 -22.50
CA GLN A 27 36.46 25.63 -22.20
C GLN A 27 37.07 24.97 -23.45
N LEU A 28 36.25 24.35 -24.29
CA LEU A 28 36.71 23.74 -25.54
C LEU A 28 37.23 24.79 -26.53
N ILE A 29 36.63 25.98 -26.61
CA ILE A 29 37.16 27.08 -27.44
C ILE A 29 38.54 27.49 -26.95
N LEU A 30 38.71 27.73 -25.64
CA LEU A 30 39.99 28.13 -25.06
C LEU A 30 41.09 27.07 -25.31
N MET A 31 40.73 25.79 -25.20
CA MET A 31 41.64 24.67 -25.51
C MET A 31 42.00 24.59 -27.01
N LEU A 32 41.02 24.68 -27.91
CA LEU A 32 41.24 24.54 -29.36
C LEU A 32 41.94 25.75 -29.99
N LEU A 33 41.77 26.94 -29.41
CA LEU A 33 42.46 28.17 -29.82
C LEU A 33 43.78 28.38 -29.06
N LYS A 34 44.07 27.57 -28.03
CA LYS A 34 45.25 27.67 -27.16
C LYS A 34 45.40 29.05 -26.52
N VAL A 35 44.29 29.63 -26.08
CA VAL A 35 44.25 30.95 -25.44
C VAL A 35 44.16 30.78 -23.94
N ALA A 36 45.11 31.37 -23.21
CA ALA A 36 45.07 31.45 -21.75
C ALA A 36 44.21 32.65 -21.33
N ALA A 37 42.89 32.45 -21.28
CA ALA A 37 41.93 33.43 -20.77
C ALA A 37 41.06 32.79 -19.66
N PRO A 38 40.55 33.58 -18.70
CA PRO A 38 39.64 33.05 -17.69
C PRO A 38 38.32 32.59 -18.33
N LEU A 39 37.83 31.42 -17.91
CA LEU A 39 36.52 30.91 -18.31
C LEU A 39 35.42 31.72 -17.63
N SER A 40 34.51 32.28 -18.41
CA SER A 40 33.33 33.02 -17.97
C SER A 40 32.08 32.51 -18.68
N VAL A 41 30.91 32.87 -18.15
CA VAL A 41 29.59 32.47 -18.70
C VAL A 41 29.40 33.01 -20.12
N ASP A 42 30.00 34.16 -20.43
CA ASP A 42 29.91 34.81 -21.73
C ASP A 42 30.96 34.32 -22.74
N THR A 43 31.96 33.54 -22.32
CA THR A 43 33.11 33.16 -23.16
C THR A 43 32.66 32.58 -24.49
N TYR A 44 31.74 31.60 -24.49
CA TYR A 44 31.24 31.02 -25.74
C TYR A 44 30.57 32.06 -26.65
N TRP A 45 29.68 32.89 -26.12
CA TRP A 45 28.94 33.88 -26.89
C TRP A 45 29.84 34.98 -27.44
N SER A 46 30.87 35.38 -26.70
CA SER A 46 31.86 36.36 -27.13
C SER A 46 32.64 35.88 -28.35
N TYR A 47 33.03 34.59 -28.39
CA TYR A 47 33.70 34.01 -29.56
C TYR A 47 32.76 33.74 -30.74
N VAL A 48 31.49 33.45 -30.50
CA VAL A 48 30.48 33.34 -31.57
C VAL A 48 30.25 34.70 -32.24
N LYS A 49 30.09 35.78 -31.47
CA LYS A 49 29.98 37.15 -32.01
C LYS A 49 31.24 37.58 -32.75
N ALA A 50 32.41 37.12 -32.32
CA ALA A 50 33.68 37.41 -32.97
C ALA A 50 33.82 36.75 -34.36
N LEU A 51 32.97 35.77 -34.73
CA LEU A 51 32.98 35.14 -36.05
C LEU A 51 32.64 36.11 -37.19
N ASP A 52 31.92 37.19 -36.90
CA ASP A 52 31.56 38.23 -37.87
C ASP A 52 32.76 39.12 -38.26
N LEU A 53 33.88 39.02 -37.51
CA LEU A 53 35.11 39.75 -37.81
C LEU A 53 35.99 38.91 -38.76
N PRO A 54 36.52 39.50 -39.86
CA PRO A 54 37.35 38.78 -40.83
C PRO A 54 38.57 38.07 -40.22
N GLN A 55 39.11 38.60 -39.13
CA GLN A 55 40.25 38.06 -38.40
C GLN A 55 40.01 36.70 -37.73
N PHE A 56 38.75 36.31 -37.49
CA PHE A 56 38.39 35.02 -36.88
C PHE A 56 37.90 33.98 -37.90
N ALA A 57 37.78 34.33 -39.18
CA ALA A 57 37.35 33.42 -40.24
C ALA A 57 38.17 32.11 -40.33
N PRO A 58 39.51 32.11 -40.13
CA PRO A 58 40.31 30.87 -40.13
C PRO A 58 40.02 29.94 -38.95
N TYR A 59 39.46 30.46 -37.86
CA TYR A 59 39.16 29.73 -36.62
C TYR A 59 37.68 29.31 -36.51
N ALA A 60 36.86 29.69 -37.49
CA ALA A 60 35.42 29.48 -37.47
C ALA A 60 35.02 28.00 -37.33
N SER A 61 35.75 27.09 -37.98
CA SER A 61 35.52 25.65 -37.88
C SER A 61 35.73 25.12 -36.45
N LYS A 62 36.76 25.61 -35.76
CA LYS A 62 37.09 25.23 -34.38
C LYS A 62 36.05 25.75 -33.38
N ILE A 63 35.58 26.99 -33.55
CA ILE A 63 34.55 27.60 -32.70
C ILE A 63 33.21 26.87 -32.87
N LYS A 64 32.82 26.56 -34.12
CA LYS A 64 31.61 25.78 -34.40
C LYS A 64 31.70 24.36 -33.84
N LEU A 65 32.86 23.71 -33.96
CA LEU A 65 33.09 22.37 -33.39
C LEU A 65 33.02 22.37 -31.86
N ALA A 66 33.63 23.37 -31.20
CA ALA A 66 33.56 23.52 -29.76
C ALA A 66 32.13 23.76 -29.25
N GLY A 67 31.33 24.53 -29.99
CA GLY A 67 29.90 24.69 -29.71
C GLY A 67 29.13 23.37 -29.89
N ALA A 68 29.35 22.69 -31.02
CA ALA A 68 28.66 21.44 -31.32
C ALA A 68 28.96 20.35 -30.26
N ILE A 69 30.21 20.17 -29.87
CA ILE A 69 30.60 19.21 -28.81
C ILE A 69 30.17 19.72 -27.44
N GLY A 70 30.39 21.01 -27.18
CA GLY A 70 30.14 21.68 -25.90
C GLY A 70 28.68 21.62 -25.47
N PHE A 71 27.74 21.87 -26.38
CA PHE A 71 26.30 21.73 -26.11
C PHE A 71 25.78 20.33 -26.41
N GLY A 72 26.37 19.63 -27.39
CA GLY A 72 25.93 18.31 -27.82
C GLY A 72 26.15 17.24 -26.75
N VAL A 73 27.30 17.21 -26.09
CA VAL A 73 27.60 16.18 -25.08
C VAL A 73 26.66 16.29 -23.85
N PRO A 74 26.46 17.46 -23.23
CA PRO A 74 25.49 17.61 -22.14
C PRO A 74 24.04 17.36 -22.57
N LEU A 75 23.65 17.75 -23.79
CA LEU A 75 22.30 17.49 -24.31
C LEU A 75 22.06 15.99 -24.53
N LEU A 76 23.04 15.26 -25.06
CA LEU A 76 22.96 13.80 -25.21
C LEU A 76 22.91 13.11 -23.84
N ALA A 77 23.69 13.57 -22.87
CA ALA A 77 23.63 13.08 -21.49
C ALA A 77 22.23 13.33 -20.87
N TRP A 78 21.64 14.50 -21.11
CA TRP A 78 20.28 14.80 -20.68
C TRP A 78 19.26 13.87 -21.32
N ILE A 79 19.30 13.67 -22.65
CA ILE A 79 18.42 12.73 -23.37
C ILE A 79 18.57 11.31 -22.80
N ALA A 80 19.79 10.86 -22.54
CA ALA A 80 20.05 9.55 -21.95
C ALA A 80 19.43 9.40 -20.54
N LEU A 81 19.45 10.46 -19.73
CA LEU A 81 18.86 10.49 -18.38
C LEU A 81 17.32 10.54 -18.39
N LEU A 82 16.70 11.01 -19.48
CA LEU A 82 15.24 10.95 -19.62
C LEU A 82 14.73 9.52 -19.76
N ILE A 83 15.53 8.62 -20.35
CA ILE A 83 15.15 7.22 -20.58
C ILE A 83 14.76 6.53 -19.25
N PRO A 84 15.62 6.44 -18.22
CA PRO A 84 15.23 5.83 -16.94
C PRO A 84 14.17 6.63 -16.18
N LEU A 85 14.10 7.95 -16.37
CA LEU A 85 13.13 8.81 -15.69
C LEU A 85 11.68 8.55 -16.15
N PHE A 86 11.52 8.27 -17.45
CA PHE A 86 10.21 8.01 -18.07
C PHE A 86 9.95 6.54 -18.37
N LYS A 87 10.93 5.64 -18.19
CA LYS A 87 10.71 4.20 -18.34
C LYS A 87 9.55 3.75 -17.44
N PRO A 88 8.45 3.24 -18.01
CA PRO A 88 7.37 2.70 -17.20
C PRO A 88 7.90 1.54 -16.36
N LYS A 89 7.41 1.40 -15.13
CA LYS A 89 7.69 0.19 -14.37
C LYS A 89 7.14 -0.99 -15.15
N ALA A 90 7.95 -2.02 -15.34
CA ALA A 90 7.47 -3.26 -15.94
C ALA A 90 6.31 -3.77 -15.09
N ALA A 91 5.16 -4.03 -15.71
CA ALA A 91 4.06 -4.69 -15.04
C ALA A 91 4.51 -6.10 -14.66
N ALA A 92 4.34 -6.49 -13.39
CA ALA A 92 4.65 -7.86 -13.00
C ALA A 92 3.69 -8.84 -13.69
N LEU A 93 4.25 -9.84 -14.39
CA LEU A 93 3.45 -10.84 -15.10
C LEU A 93 2.52 -11.65 -14.19
N HIS A 94 2.86 -11.80 -12.92
CA HIS A 94 2.13 -12.64 -11.96
C HIS A 94 1.62 -11.84 -10.75
N GLY A 95 1.53 -10.52 -10.88
CA GLY A 95 1.06 -9.61 -9.82
C GLY A 95 2.19 -8.99 -9.01
N ASP A 96 1.92 -7.81 -8.46
CA ASP A 96 2.87 -6.98 -7.70
C ASP A 96 2.79 -7.24 -6.18
N ALA A 97 2.39 -8.45 -5.78
CA ALA A 97 2.24 -8.80 -4.38
C ALA A 97 3.60 -8.74 -3.66
N ARG A 98 3.63 -8.04 -2.52
CA ARG A 98 4.81 -7.92 -1.67
C ARG A 98 4.39 -7.79 -0.21
N PHE A 99 5.33 -8.08 0.70
CA PHE A 99 5.11 -7.78 2.11
C PHE A 99 4.91 -6.27 2.32
N ALA A 100 3.94 -5.96 3.19
CA ALA A 100 3.66 -4.60 3.59
C ALA A 100 4.78 -4.05 4.49
N SER A 101 5.21 -2.83 4.22
CA SER A 101 6.07 -2.06 5.13
C SER A 101 5.21 -1.36 6.20
N GLY A 102 5.83 -0.92 7.29
CA GLY A 102 5.13 -0.08 8.28
C GLY A 102 4.48 1.17 7.68
N SER A 103 5.06 1.74 6.63
CA SER A 103 4.47 2.88 5.91
C SER A 103 3.22 2.51 5.11
N ASP A 104 3.14 1.28 4.58
CA ASP A 104 1.94 0.78 3.88
C ASP A 104 0.81 0.55 4.88
N LEU A 105 1.12 -0.06 6.03
CA LEU A 105 0.16 -0.28 7.12
C LEU A 105 -0.37 1.04 7.68
N ALA A 106 0.49 2.03 7.89
CA ALA A 106 0.11 3.35 8.36
C ALA A 106 -0.82 4.08 7.39
N LYS A 107 -0.54 4.02 6.08
CA LYS A 107 -1.40 4.61 5.03
C LYS A 107 -2.79 4.00 4.96
N LYS A 108 -2.95 2.76 5.44
CA LYS A 108 -4.22 2.03 5.50
C LYS A 108 -4.86 2.08 6.89
N ASP A 109 -4.35 2.94 7.78
CA ASP A 109 -4.82 3.12 9.15
C ASP A 109 -4.79 1.84 10.01
N MET A 110 -4.04 0.82 9.58
CA MET A 110 -4.00 -0.48 10.25
C MET A 110 -3.18 -0.48 11.55
N LEU A 111 -2.45 0.60 11.82
CA LEU A 111 -1.69 0.78 13.06
C LEU A 111 -2.38 1.70 14.06
N LYS A 112 -3.51 2.31 13.68
CA LYS A 112 -4.30 3.18 14.56
C LYS A 112 -5.23 2.32 15.43
N PRO A 113 -5.62 2.80 16.62
CA PRO A 113 -6.72 2.19 17.37
C PRO A 113 -7.99 2.16 16.51
N SER A 114 -8.71 1.05 16.55
CA SER A 114 -10.00 0.87 15.88
C SER A 114 -10.89 0.04 16.79
N PRO A 115 -11.93 0.63 17.43
CA PRO A 115 -12.80 -0.07 18.38
C PRO A 115 -13.39 -1.38 17.86
N THR A 116 -13.66 -1.43 16.56
CA THR A 116 -14.23 -2.59 15.87
C THR A 116 -13.27 -3.11 14.77
N GLY A 117 -11.96 -2.90 14.95
CA GLY A 117 -10.95 -3.43 14.03
C GLY A 117 -10.57 -4.85 14.43
N ILE A 118 -10.40 -5.74 13.46
CA ILE A 118 -9.97 -7.12 13.74
C ILE A 118 -8.45 -7.13 13.90
N VAL A 119 -7.96 -7.59 15.05
CA VAL A 119 -6.53 -7.78 15.29
C VAL A 119 -6.03 -8.92 14.42
N VAL A 120 -5.09 -8.63 13.52
CA VAL A 120 -4.51 -9.60 12.57
C VAL A 120 -3.04 -9.91 12.83
N GLY A 121 -2.40 -9.19 13.76
CA GLY A 121 -1.02 -9.45 14.14
C GLY A 121 -0.31 -8.25 14.76
N LYS A 122 1.02 -8.24 14.67
CA LYS A 122 1.88 -7.16 15.15
C LYS A 122 2.97 -6.82 14.14
N HIS A 123 3.33 -5.54 14.04
CA HIS A 123 4.44 -5.06 13.21
C HIS A 123 5.23 -4.00 14.00
N GLY A 124 6.53 -4.25 14.21
CA GLY A 124 7.39 -3.33 14.98
C GLY A 124 6.87 -3.03 16.39
N GLY A 125 6.35 -4.05 17.09
CA GLY A 125 5.75 -3.92 18.42
C GLY A 125 4.34 -3.32 18.46
N LYS A 126 3.82 -2.81 17.35
CA LYS A 126 2.48 -2.23 17.26
C LYS A 126 1.46 -3.29 16.81
N VAL A 127 0.28 -3.28 17.42
CA VAL A 127 -0.83 -4.14 17.01
C VAL A 127 -1.36 -3.68 15.66
N VAL A 128 -1.53 -4.63 14.75
CA VAL A 128 -2.09 -4.41 13.42
C VAL A 128 -3.57 -4.80 13.45
N ARG A 129 -4.43 -3.85 13.10
CA ARG A 129 -5.89 -4.04 13.02
C ARG A 129 -6.35 -3.86 11.58
N LEU A 130 -7.32 -4.67 11.17
CA LEU A 130 -8.04 -4.50 9.92
C LEU A 130 -9.29 -3.66 10.21
N PRO A 131 -9.33 -2.38 9.83
CA PRO A 131 -10.46 -1.51 10.13
C PRO A 131 -11.62 -1.72 9.15
N GLY A 132 -12.81 -1.29 9.56
CA GLY A 132 -14.02 -1.32 8.73
C GLY A 132 -14.71 -2.69 8.67
N GLN A 133 -15.71 -2.80 7.80
CA GLN A 133 -16.48 -4.02 7.58
C GLN A 133 -15.74 -4.93 6.59
N GLN A 134 -14.79 -5.71 7.10
CA GLN A 134 -14.03 -6.69 6.31
C GLN A 134 -14.17 -8.09 6.89
N PHE A 135 -13.97 -9.09 6.02
CA PHE A 135 -13.98 -10.50 6.41
C PHE A 135 -12.55 -11.03 6.54
N VAL A 136 -12.33 -11.89 7.53
CA VAL A 136 -11.02 -12.51 7.78
C VAL A 136 -11.18 -14.03 7.81
N ILE A 137 -10.34 -14.71 7.04
CA ILE A 137 -10.17 -16.16 7.09
C ILE A 137 -8.82 -16.45 7.72
N LEU A 138 -8.81 -17.25 8.78
CA LEU A 138 -7.58 -17.70 9.44
C LEU A 138 -7.30 -19.16 9.08
N ALA A 139 -6.36 -19.37 8.15
CA ALA A 139 -5.81 -20.68 7.87
C ALA A 139 -4.66 -20.98 8.85
N ALA A 140 -4.88 -21.88 9.80
CA ALA A 140 -3.90 -22.22 10.83
C ALA A 140 -3.93 -23.71 11.20
N PRO A 141 -2.78 -24.43 11.17
CA PRO A 141 -2.71 -25.82 11.59
C PRO A 141 -3.10 -26.03 13.06
N THR A 142 -3.31 -27.28 13.48
CA THR A 142 -3.49 -27.59 14.91
C THR A 142 -2.23 -27.22 15.70
N ARG A 143 -2.42 -26.81 16.97
CA ARG A 143 -1.32 -26.40 17.88
C ARG A 143 -0.45 -25.22 17.42
N SER A 144 -0.88 -24.46 16.40
CA SER A 144 -0.19 -23.25 15.91
C SER A 144 -0.42 -21.98 16.74
N GLY A 145 -1.22 -22.07 17.80
CA GLY A 145 -1.54 -20.92 18.65
C GLY A 145 -2.64 -20.00 18.12
N LYS A 146 -3.50 -20.45 17.17
CA LYS A 146 -4.61 -19.62 16.66
C LYS A 146 -5.51 -19.01 17.74
N GLY A 147 -5.73 -19.74 18.85
CA GLY A 147 -6.51 -19.28 19.99
C GLY A 147 -5.84 -18.08 20.68
N VAL A 148 -4.61 -18.27 21.17
CA VAL A 148 -3.84 -17.25 21.90
C VAL A 148 -3.34 -16.10 21.02
N GLY A 149 -3.11 -16.35 19.73
CA GLY A 149 -2.50 -15.40 18.80
C GLY A 149 -3.52 -14.52 18.07
N ILE A 150 -4.75 -14.99 17.86
CA ILE A 150 -5.77 -14.27 17.09
C ILE A 150 -7.11 -14.24 17.83
N VAL A 151 -7.67 -15.37 18.24
CA VAL A 151 -9.05 -15.43 18.78
C VAL A 151 -9.18 -14.65 20.09
N ILE A 152 -8.41 -15.03 21.12
CA ILE A 152 -8.44 -14.38 22.44
C ILE A 152 -8.10 -12.88 22.33
N PRO A 153 -7.03 -12.46 21.62
CA PRO A 153 -6.76 -11.03 21.42
C PRO A 153 -7.94 -10.26 20.82
N ASN A 154 -8.64 -10.82 19.84
CA ASN A 154 -9.83 -10.16 19.27
C ASN A 154 -10.98 -10.09 20.27
N LEU A 155 -11.22 -11.13 21.06
CA LEU A 155 -12.26 -11.09 22.09
C LEU A 155 -11.97 -10.10 23.23
N LEU A 156 -10.71 -9.79 23.46
CA LEU A 156 -10.30 -8.79 24.45
C LEU A 156 -10.24 -7.36 23.87
N ASP A 157 -9.99 -7.19 22.58
CA ASP A 157 -9.81 -5.87 21.95
C ASP A 157 -11.09 -5.34 21.26
N TYR A 158 -11.89 -6.22 20.66
CA TYR A 158 -13.05 -5.84 19.85
C TYR A 158 -14.23 -5.38 20.72
N GLN A 159 -14.61 -4.12 20.57
CA GLN A 159 -15.60 -3.45 21.42
C GLN A 159 -17.05 -3.68 20.99
N GLY A 160 -17.29 -4.16 19.78
CA GLY A 160 -18.64 -4.51 19.31
C GLY A 160 -19.12 -5.87 19.83
N SER A 161 -20.36 -6.21 19.50
CA SER A 161 -20.95 -7.53 19.80
C SER A 161 -20.22 -8.65 19.05
N VAL A 162 -20.07 -9.79 19.71
CA VAL A 162 -19.42 -10.98 19.13
C VAL A 162 -20.24 -12.21 19.46
N VAL A 163 -20.43 -13.09 18.46
CA VAL A 163 -20.96 -14.45 18.63
C VAL A 163 -19.81 -15.41 18.35
N VAL A 164 -19.55 -16.33 19.27
CA VAL A 164 -18.41 -17.24 19.20
C VAL A 164 -18.89 -18.68 19.25
N LEU A 165 -18.54 -19.47 18.23
CA LEU A 165 -18.63 -20.92 18.31
C LEU A 165 -17.42 -21.44 19.08
N ASP A 166 -17.65 -21.86 20.32
CA ASP A 166 -16.59 -22.26 21.24
C ASP A 166 -16.75 -23.71 21.71
N ILE A 167 -16.35 -24.65 20.85
CA ILE A 167 -16.47 -26.10 21.10
C ILE A 167 -15.77 -26.54 22.40
N LYS A 168 -14.72 -25.82 22.83
CA LYS A 168 -13.92 -26.17 24.01
C LYS A 168 -14.22 -25.33 25.23
N GLN A 169 -15.05 -24.30 25.10
CA GLN A 169 -15.33 -23.29 26.13
C GLN A 169 -14.12 -22.45 26.60
N GLU A 170 -12.95 -22.58 25.98
CA GLU A 170 -11.73 -21.84 26.36
C GLU A 170 -11.88 -20.33 26.14
N ASN A 171 -12.60 -19.92 25.10
CA ASN A 171 -12.78 -18.50 24.81
C ASN A 171 -13.69 -17.85 25.85
N PHE A 172 -14.79 -18.52 26.21
CA PHE A 172 -15.69 -18.03 27.24
C PHE A 172 -14.96 -17.91 28.59
N ASP A 173 -14.29 -18.96 29.03
CA ASP A 173 -13.62 -19.01 30.33
C ASP A 173 -12.53 -17.93 30.46
N LEU A 174 -11.78 -17.66 29.39
CA LEU A 174 -10.67 -16.70 29.42
C LEU A 174 -11.08 -15.24 29.17
N THR A 175 -12.21 -14.99 28.51
CA THR A 175 -12.52 -13.63 28.01
C THR A 175 -13.84 -13.04 28.52
N SER A 176 -14.79 -13.87 28.97
CA SER A 176 -16.11 -13.42 29.43
C SER A 176 -16.04 -12.36 30.53
N GLY A 177 -15.19 -12.56 31.53
CA GLY A 177 -15.00 -11.63 32.65
C GLY A 177 -14.50 -10.25 32.19
N TRP A 178 -13.57 -10.21 31.24
CA TRP A 178 -13.10 -8.96 30.64
C TRP A 178 -14.21 -8.28 29.84
N ARG A 179 -14.90 -9.00 28.96
CA ARG A 179 -15.99 -8.41 28.16
C ARG A 179 -17.11 -7.86 29.04
N LYS A 180 -17.45 -8.55 30.14
CA LYS A 180 -18.37 -8.05 31.16
C LYS A 180 -17.85 -6.80 31.86
N SER A 181 -16.56 -6.71 32.17
CA SER A 181 -15.97 -5.50 32.77
C SER A 181 -15.98 -4.30 31.82
N GLN A 182 -16.04 -4.53 30.50
CA GLN A 182 -16.25 -3.48 29.50
C GLN A 182 -17.74 -3.05 29.37
N GLY A 183 -18.63 -3.57 30.22
CA GLY A 183 -20.06 -3.22 30.22
C GLY A 183 -20.92 -4.00 29.23
N GLN A 184 -20.38 -5.08 28.65
CA GLN A 184 -21.15 -5.92 27.72
C GLN A 184 -21.96 -6.99 28.45
N GLU A 185 -23.13 -7.32 27.90
CA GLU A 185 -23.87 -8.51 28.29
C GLU A 185 -23.17 -9.76 27.73
N VAL A 186 -23.05 -10.79 28.57
CA VAL A 186 -22.32 -12.01 28.24
C VAL A 186 -23.20 -13.22 28.50
N PHE A 187 -23.50 -13.97 27.44
CA PHE A 187 -24.34 -15.15 27.47
C PHE A 187 -23.54 -16.39 27.03
N LEU A 188 -23.69 -17.47 27.78
CA LEU A 188 -23.19 -18.81 27.45
C LEU A 188 -24.38 -19.70 27.11
N PHE A 189 -24.45 -20.20 25.87
CA PHE A 189 -25.41 -21.24 25.50
C PHE A 189 -24.66 -22.55 25.26
N ASN A 190 -24.70 -23.43 26.26
CA ASN A 190 -24.18 -24.79 26.23
C ASN A 190 -25.30 -25.76 26.64
N PRO A 191 -26.12 -26.26 25.68
CA PRO A 191 -27.28 -27.10 26.01
C PRO A 191 -26.91 -28.48 26.59
N PHE A 192 -25.63 -28.85 26.58
CA PHE A 192 -25.11 -30.12 27.09
C PHE A 192 -24.21 -29.94 28.31
N ALA A 193 -24.24 -28.78 28.96
CA ALA A 193 -23.46 -28.53 30.17
C ALA A 193 -23.89 -29.47 31.31
N GLU A 194 -22.99 -30.38 31.73
CA GLU A 194 -23.25 -31.35 32.80
C GLU A 194 -23.52 -30.68 34.16
N ASP A 195 -22.92 -29.51 34.38
CA ASP A 195 -23.10 -28.70 35.59
C ASP A 195 -24.37 -27.80 35.53
N GLY A 196 -25.12 -27.86 34.43
CA GLY A 196 -26.33 -27.06 34.20
C GLY A 196 -26.06 -25.56 33.99
N ARG A 197 -24.81 -25.10 33.88
CA ARG A 197 -24.47 -23.68 33.74
C ARG A 197 -24.60 -23.22 32.30
N THR A 198 -25.83 -22.97 31.87
CA THR A 198 -26.16 -22.49 30.53
C THR A 198 -27.32 -21.50 30.56
N HIS A 199 -27.28 -20.51 29.68
CA HIS A 199 -28.42 -19.66 29.39
C HIS A 199 -29.43 -20.41 28.51
N ARG A 200 -30.66 -19.92 28.49
CA ARG A 200 -31.75 -20.54 27.73
C ARG A 200 -31.96 -19.76 26.45
N TRP A 201 -32.22 -20.48 25.37
CA TRP A 201 -32.59 -19.91 24.08
C TRP A 201 -33.80 -20.64 23.54
N ASN A 202 -34.78 -19.89 23.05
CA ASN A 202 -35.96 -20.43 22.39
C ASN A 202 -35.91 -20.04 20.89
N PRO A 203 -35.58 -20.98 19.99
CA PRO A 203 -35.56 -20.70 18.55
C PRO A 203 -36.93 -20.32 17.98
N LEU A 204 -38.03 -20.67 18.67
CA LEU A 204 -39.39 -20.31 18.24
C LEU A 204 -39.80 -18.89 18.65
N SER A 205 -38.98 -18.19 19.45
CA SER A 205 -39.28 -16.83 19.88
C SER A 205 -39.26 -15.80 18.76
N TYR A 206 -38.64 -16.13 17.61
CA TYR A 206 -38.61 -15.27 16.43
C TYR A 206 -39.86 -15.36 15.56
N ILE A 207 -40.77 -16.30 15.84
CA ILE A 207 -41.98 -16.49 15.01
C ILE A 207 -42.99 -15.40 15.34
N SER A 208 -43.37 -14.62 14.33
CA SER A 208 -44.34 -13.55 14.48
C SER A 208 -45.73 -14.08 14.88
N PRO A 209 -46.41 -13.42 15.83
CA PRO A 209 -47.80 -13.72 16.13
C PRO A 209 -48.74 -13.31 14.98
N ASP A 210 -48.31 -12.43 14.08
CA ASP A 210 -49.09 -12.02 12.91
C ASP A 210 -49.17 -13.18 11.89
N PRO A 211 -50.39 -13.67 11.56
CA PRO A 211 -50.57 -14.72 10.55
C PRO A 211 -49.93 -14.41 9.19
N ALA A 212 -49.79 -13.13 8.82
CA ALA A 212 -49.19 -12.72 7.55
C ALA A 212 -47.70 -13.08 7.43
N PHE A 213 -46.96 -13.09 8.54
CA PHE A 213 -45.52 -13.36 8.57
C PHE A 213 -45.18 -14.75 9.14
N ARG A 214 -46.12 -15.38 9.84
CA ARG A 214 -45.88 -16.65 10.55
C ARG A 214 -45.37 -17.78 9.65
N VAL A 215 -45.93 -17.91 8.44
CA VAL A 215 -45.51 -18.97 7.51
C VAL A 215 -44.06 -18.78 7.08
N SER A 216 -43.67 -17.55 6.71
CA SER A 216 -42.28 -17.26 6.32
C SER A 216 -41.29 -17.43 7.48
N ASP A 217 -41.67 -17.05 8.69
CA ASP A 217 -40.82 -17.23 9.87
C ASP A 217 -40.64 -18.72 10.19
N LEU A 218 -41.72 -19.51 10.14
CA LEU A 218 -41.66 -20.96 10.31
C LEU A 218 -40.78 -21.63 9.24
N MET A 219 -40.90 -21.21 7.98
CA MET A 219 -40.04 -21.72 6.91
C MET A 219 -38.57 -21.36 7.13
N SER A 220 -38.29 -20.15 7.62
CA SER A 220 -36.92 -19.70 7.92
C SER A 220 -36.31 -20.51 9.06
N VAL A 221 -37.04 -20.72 10.16
CA VAL A 221 -36.60 -21.58 11.27
C VAL A 221 -36.42 -23.02 10.80
N ALA A 222 -37.33 -23.55 9.98
CA ALA A 222 -37.21 -24.90 9.43
C ALA A 222 -35.94 -25.05 8.58
N ALA A 223 -35.64 -24.09 7.70
CA ALA A 223 -34.44 -24.10 6.86
C ALA A 223 -33.14 -23.97 7.67
N MET A 224 -33.15 -23.27 8.82
CA MET A 224 -32.00 -23.20 9.72
C MET A 224 -31.74 -24.55 10.44
N LEU A 225 -32.80 -25.26 10.80
CA LEU A 225 -32.71 -26.54 11.54
C LEU A 225 -32.48 -27.74 10.63
N TYR A 226 -33.12 -27.75 9.47
CA TYR A 226 -33.04 -28.82 8.48
C TYR A 226 -32.79 -28.18 7.10
N PRO A 227 -31.54 -27.76 6.82
CA PRO A 227 -31.22 -27.18 5.54
C PRO A 227 -31.37 -28.23 4.45
N ASP A 228 -31.98 -27.84 3.33
CA ASP A 228 -32.07 -28.70 2.15
C ASP A 228 -30.64 -29.02 1.68
N GLY A 229 -30.29 -30.31 1.70
CA GLY A 229 -28.96 -30.77 1.29
C GLY A 229 -28.75 -30.62 -0.21
N SER A 230 -28.43 -29.41 -0.69
CA SER A 230 -28.24 -29.18 -2.13
C SER A 230 -27.13 -28.17 -2.45
N ASP A 231 -25.96 -28.28 -1.82
CA ASP A 231 -24.72 -27.63 -2.31
C ASP A 231 -23.45 -28.50 -2.13
N ALA A 232 -23.61 -29.81 -1.91
CA ALA A 232 -22.49 -30.75 -1.74
C ALA A 232 -21.82 -31.22 -3.06
N THR A 233 -22.19 -30.65 -4.22
CA THR A 233 -21.71 -31.11 -5.55
C THR A 233 -21.07 -30.01 -6.42
N SER A 234 -20.67 -28.88 -5.86
CA SER A 234 -19.70 -28.01 -6.53
C SER A 234 -18.31 -28.22 -5.91
N PRO A 235 -17.36 -28.86 -6.62
CA PRO A 235 -15.97 -28.85 -6.17
C PRO A 235 -15.47 -27.41 -6.33
N GLN A 236 -15.49 -26.65 -5.25
CA GLN A 236 -14.80 -25.36 -5.17
C GLN A 236 -13.34 -25.61 -4.80
N PHE A 237 -12.56 -26.12 -5.76
CA PHE A 237 -11.13 -25.89 -5.93
C PHE A 237 -10.77 -26.07 -7.42
#